data_AF-A0A7W2H3G5-F1
#
_entry.id   AF-A0A7W2H3G5-F1
#
_cell.length_a   1.000
_cell.length_b   1.000
_cell.length_c   1.000
_cell.angle_alpha   90.00
_cell.angle_beta   90.00
_cell.angle_gamma   90.00
#
_symmetry.space_group_name_H-M   'P 1'
#
loop_
_entity.id
_entity.type
_entity.pdbx_description
1 polymer ?
#
loop_
_entity_poly.entity_id
_entity_poly.type
_entity_poly.pdbx_seq_one_letter_code
_entity_poly.pdbx_strand_id
1 'polypeptide(L)'
;MMKTLLQSFDFQTNSFVVNSNHQSAHHFLLRSWKSVPILVFFLFLCFACSSEEKQTTEFAPGIIPGALAKTGSVDSLVLEGKIVSFLYELSSEDCFNEYRLVDDRTGDISDLTTIVDCRRPHDAEIYGEYVHPAIAGEPFPGRTEIERWSSIKCFEGFKDFVGSDYVLSDLEIGLIPPEREDWEIGLYRTVACYVFAPGSQLSGSMRGSGI
;
A
#
# COMPACT_ATOMS: atom_id res chain seq x y z
N MET A 1 -19.87 19.32 50.57
CA MET A 1 -20.09 18.18 51.48
C MET A 1 -19.89 16.90 50.65
N MET A 2 -18.70 16.28 50.66
CA MET A 2 -18.24 15.21 51.58
C MET A 2 -18.58 13.83 50.96
N LYS A 3 -17.73 12.81 50.69
CA LYS A 3 -16.37 12.28 50.99
C LYS A 3 -15.98 11.35 49.80
N THR A 4 -14.75 11.21 49.27
CA THR A 4 -13.46 10.62 49.77
C THR A 4 -13.46 9.10 50.04
N LEU A 5 -12.65 8.35 49.25
CA LEU A 5 -11.76 7.19 49.59
C LEU A 5 -11.22 6.65 48.23
N LEU A 6 -9.96 6.74 47.76
CA LEU A 6 -8.61 6.37 48.24
C LEU A 6 -8.41 4.90 48.61
N GLN A 7 -7.54 4.22 47.82
CA GLN A 7 -6.52 3.18 48.15
C GLN A 7 -6.39 2.20 46.96
N SER A 8 -5.26 1.60 46.60
CA SER A 8 -3.80 1.82 46.68
C SER A 8 -3.17 0.59 45.99
N PHE A 9 -2.04 0.81 45.30
CA PHE A 9 -0.96 -0.13 44.90
C PHE A 9 -1.11 -1.65 45.17
N ASP A 10 -0.77 -2.47 44.17
CA ASP A 10 0.41 -3.36 44.31
C ASP A 10 0.96 -3.88 42.97
N PHE A 11 2.28 -3.92 42.89
CA PHE A 11 3.11 -4.35 41.78
C PHE A 11 3.63 -5.74 42.12
N GLN A 12 3.28 -6.77 41.34
CA GLN A 12 3.94 -8.07 41.50
C GLN A 12 4.14 -8.80 40.16
N THR A 13 5.43 -9.01 39.91
CA THR A 13 6.05 -9.87 38.92
C THR A 13 5.49 -11.29 38.95
N ASN A 14 5.29 -11.92 37.78
CA ASN A 14 5.45 -13.36 37.71
C ASN A 14 5.89 -13.84 36.32
N SER A 15 7.03 -14.52 36.31
CA SER A 15 7.67 -15.25 35.24
C SER A 15 6.81 -16.43 34.76
N PHE A 16 6.60 -16.52 33.45
CA PHE A 16 5.94 -17.65 32.79
C PHE A 16 7.00 -18.71 32.41
N VAL A 17 6.97 -19.86 33.08
CA VAL A 17 7.61 -21.10 32.63
C VAL A 17 6.51 -21.99 32.07
N VAL A 18 6.52 -22.22 30.76
CA VAL A 18 5.63 -23.18 30.10
C VAL A 18 6.34 -24.52 30.05
N ASN A 19 5.81 -25.51 30.77
CA ASN A 19 6.14 -26.92 30.59
C ASN A 19 4.85 -27.65 30.22
N SER A 20 4.82 -28.24 29.03
CA SER A 20 3.72 -29.09 28.58
C SER A 20 4.28 -30.19 27.70
N ASN A 21 4.45 -31.37 28.31
CA ASN A 21 4.81 -32.61 27.65
C ASN A 21 3.66 -33.61 27.86
N HIS A 22 2.89 -33.88 26.80
CA HIS A 22 2.02 -35.06 26.75
C HIS A 22 1.85 -35.49 25.28
N GLN A 23 2.67 -36.44 24.84
CA GLN A 23 2.45 -37.20 23.61
C GLN A 23 2.17 -38.65 24.00
N SER A 24 0.99 -39.13 23.65
CA SER A 24 0.64 -40.56 23.63
C SER A 24 0.13 -40.88 22.24
N ALA A 25 0.95 -41.57 21.45
CA ALA A 25 0.54 -42.16 20.17
C ALA A 25 0.79 -43.66 20.21
N HIS A 26 -0.28 -44.40 19.95
CA HIS A 26 -0.35 -45.85 20.04
C HIS A 26 0.40 -46.56 18.91
N HIS A 27 0.88 -47.74 19.27
CA HIS A 27 1.44 -48.80 18.44
C HIS A 27 0.71 -49.01 17.11
N PHE A 28 1.46 -49.10 16.01
CA PHE A 28 1.08 -49.87 14.83
C PHE A 28 2.22 -50.77 14.37
N LEU A 29 1.83 -51.96 13.94
CA LEU A 29 2.62 -53.18 13.87
C LEU A 29 3.47 -53.28 12.59
N LEU A 30 4.67 -53.85 12.78
CA LEU A 30 5.36 -54.85 11.95
C LEU A 30 5.18 -54.79 10.43
N ARG A 31 6.26 -54.49 9.70
CA ARG A 31 6.53 -55.21 8.46
C ARG A 31 8.03 -55.38 8.18
N SER A 32 8.38 -56.63 7.94
CA SER A 32 9.70 -57.21 7.77
C SER A 32 10.51 -56.61 6.62
N TRP A 33 11.75 -56.25 6.94
CA TRP A 33 12.83 -55.96 6.01
C TRP A 33 13.29 -57.26 5.32
N LYS A 34 13.23 -57.33 3.99
CA LYS A 34 14.03 -58.26 3.18
C LYS A 34 14.65 -57.49 2.02
N SER A 35 15.97 -57.60 1.95
CA SER A 35 16.86 -56.94 0.99
C SER A 35 17.00 -57.75 -0.32
N VAL A 36 17.78 -57.17 -1.27
CA VAL A 36 18.54 -57.79 -2.40
C VAL A 36 17.82 -57.68 -3.78
N PRO A 37 18.50 -57.46 -4.95
CA PRO A 37 19.38 -56.33 -5.33
C PRO A 37 19.21 -55.85 -6.82
N ILE A 38 19.77 -54.67 -7.14
CA ILE A 38 20.61 -54.28 -8.31
C ILE A 38 20.28 -54.74 -9.77
N LEU A 39 20.33 -53.71 -10.66
CA LEU A 39 20.60 -53.67 -12.12
C LEU A 39 19.46 -53.97 -13.11
N VAL A 40 18.89 -52.94 -13.74
CA VAL A 40 18.78 -52.82 -15.22
C VAL A 40 18.76 -51.34 -15.63
N PHE A 41 19.62 -51.05 -16.58
CA PHE A 41 19.87 -49.80 -17.32
C PHE A 41 18.67 -49.46 -18.23
N PHE A 42 18.12 -48.25 -18.19
CA PHE A 42 17.34 -47.69 -19.30
C PHE A 42 17.55 -46.18 -19.42
N LEU A 43 18.27 -45.80 -20.47
CA LEU A 43 18.25 -44.45 -21.03
C LEU A 43 16.82 -44.12 -21.49
N PHE A 44 16.27 -42.99 -21.05
CA PHE A 44 15.27 -42.24 -21.82
C PHE A 44 15.64 -40.76 -21.79
N LEU A 45 15.88 -40.24 -22.99
CA LEU A 45 16.22 -38.88 -23.36
C LEU A 45 14.95 -38.01 -23.49
N CYS A 46 15.13 -36.70 -23.27
CA CYS A 46 14.27 -35.56 -23.64
C CYS A 46 12.97 -35.42 -22.81
N PHE A 47 12.55 -34.26 -22.31
CA PHE A 47 12.56 -32.91 -22.88
C PHE A 47 12.64 -31.87 -21.74
N ALA A 48 13.53 -30.90 -21.90
CA ALA A 48 13.43 -29.63 -21.20
C ALA A 48 12.24 -28.85 -21.77
N CYS A 49 11.33 -28.40 -20.91
CA CYS A 49 10.38 -27.35 -21.24
C CYS A 49 10.57 -26.24 -20.19
N SER A 50 11.40 -25.27 -20.54
CA SER A 50 11.52 -23.99 -19.84
C SER A 50 10.24 -23.21 -20.14
N SER A 51 9.35 -23.07 -19.15
CA SER A 51 8.20 -22.17 -19.26
C SER A 51 8.70 -20.74 -19.14
N GLU A 52 8.91 -20.10 -20.29
CA GLU A 52 9.20 -18.67 -20.41
C GLU A 52 7.88 -17.92 -20.18
N GLU A 53 7.65 -17.46 -18.95
CA GLU A 53 6.51 -16.60 -18.62
C GLU A 53 6.80 -15.21 -19.18
N LYS A 54 6.35 -14.99 -20.42
CA LYS A 54 6.40 -13.70 -21.08
C LYS A 54 5.36 -12.81 -20.39
N GLN A 55 5.79 -12.09 -19.36
CA GLN A 55 4.99 -11.05 -18.71
C GLN A 55 4.74 -9.95 -19.76
N THR A 56 3.59 -10.05 -20.40
CA THR A 56 3.00 -8.98 -21.18
C THR A 56 2.83 -7.80 -20.23
N THR A 57 3.45 -6.67 -20.56
CA THR A 57 3.21 -5.38 -19.94
C THR A 57 1.75 -5.00 -20.23
N GLU A 58 0.86 -5.51 -19.41
CA GLU A 58 -0.49 -5.01 -19.27
C GLU A 58 -0.35 -3.60 -18.69
N PHE A 59 -0.82 -2.60 -19.42
CA PHE A 59 -1.00 -1.23 -18.92
C PHE A 59 -2.10 -1.28 -17.84
N ALA A 60 -1.77 -1.82 -16.67
CA ALA A 60 -2.38 -1.33 -15.45
C ALA A 60 -1.79 0.07 -15.23
N PRO A 61 -2.59 1.11 -14.92
CA PRO A 61 -2.06 2.33 -14.34
C PRO A 61 -1.42 1.92 -13.00
N GLY A 62 -0.15 1.54 -13.08
CA GLY A 62 0.61 1.07 -11.95
C GLY A 62 0.89 2.27 -11.08
N ILE A 63 0.25 2.31 -9.91
CA ILE A 63 0.75 3.09 -8.79
C ILE A 63 2.19 2.61 -8.59
N ILE A 64 3.15 3.45 -8.95
CA ILE A 64 4.49 3.31 -8.42
C ILE A 64 4.53 4.33 -7.30
N PRO A 65 4.38 3.93 -6.03
CA PRO A 65 4.54 4.84 -4.91
C PRO A 65 5.88 5.58 -5.05
N GLY A 66 5.80 6.91 -5.13
CA GLY A 66 6.96 7.77 -5.35
C GLY A 66 7.55 7.76 -6.77
N ALA A 67 6.79 7.44 -7.82
CA ALA A 67 7.19 7.77 -9.20
C ALA A 67 7.33 9.28 -9.41
N LEU A 68 6.59 10.09 -8.66
CA LEU A 68 6.70 11.54 -8.67
C LEU A 68 7.72 12.04 -7.65
N ALA A 69 8.26 11.15 -6.79
CA ALA A 69 9.03 11.57 -5.65
C ALA A 69 10.36 12.21 -6.04
N LYS A 70 10.54 13.45 -5.58
CA LYS A 70 11.84 14.12 -5.61
C LYS A 70 12.80 13.34 -4.70
N THR A 71 13.82 12.75 -5.29
CA THR A 71 14.81 11.98 -4.54
C THR A 71 15.98 12.86 -4.13
N GLY A 72 16.39 12.77 -2.86
CA GLY A 72 17.54 13.52 -2.37
C GLY A 72 18.03 13.05 -1.01
N SER A 73 19.19 13.57 -0.61
CA SER A 73 19.79 13.23 0.68
C SER A 73 19.04 13.88 1.85
N VAL A 74 18.90 13.16 2.96
CA VAL A 74 18.28 13.67 4.21
C VAL A 74 18.89 14.97 4.71
N ASP A 75 20.17 15.21 4.43
CA ASP A 75 20.91 16.40 4.90
C ASP A 75 20.69 17.63 4.00
N SER A 76 20.14 17.47 2.79
CA SER A 76 20.11 18.54 1.77
C SER A 76 18.77 18.72 1.06
N LEU A 77 17.89 17.71 1.08
CA LEU A 77 16.60 17.83 0.41
C LEU A 77 15.71 18.82 1.15
N VAL A 78 15.23 19.82 0.42
CA VAL A 78 14.31 20.83 0.96
C VAL A 78 12.88 20.36 0.74
N LEU A 79 12.17 20.13 1.85
CA LEU A 79 10.75 19.83 1.83
C LEU A 79 9.95 21.14 1.76
N GLU A 80 9.02 21.22 0.81
CA GLU A 80 8.11 22.36 0.71
C GLU A 80 6.76 22.00 1.32
N GLY A 81 6.18 22.87 2.13
CA GLY A 81 4.85 22.68 2.70
C GLY A 81 4.83 21.95 4.03
N LYS A 82 3.66 21.42 4.38
CA LYS A 82 3.40 20.74 5.66
C LYS A 82 3.50 19.23 5.45
N ILE A 83 4.37 18.57 6.22
CA ILE A 83 4.48 17.11 6.25
C ILE A 83 3.14 16.51 6.72
N VAL A 84 2.68 15.49 5.99
CA VAL A 84 1.60 14.60 6.43
C VAL A 84 2.19 13.30 6.92
N SER A 85 1.65 12.76 8.01
CA SER A 85 2.15 11.51 8.60
C SER A 85 1.55 10.29 7.93
N PHE A 86 0.32 10.42 7.41
CA PHE A 86 -0.40 9.35 6.75
C PHE A 86 -1.05 9.86 5.48
N LEU A 87 -0.98 9.08 4.39
CA LEU A 87 -1.54 9.48 3.10
C LEU A 87 -3.05 9.67 3.12
N TYR A 88 -3.74 8.97 4.02
CA TYR A 88 -5.18 9.14 4.22
C TYR A 88 -5.58 10.51 4.80
N GLU A 89 -4.62 11.32 5.28
CA GLU A 89 -4.88 12.69 5.74
C GLU A 89 -5.07 13.66 4.56
N LEU A 90 -4.65 13.27 3.35
CA LEU A 90 -4.88 14.03 2.14
C LEU A 90 -6.37 14.03 1.81
N SER A 91 -6.93 15.21 1.65
CA SER A 91 -8.35 15.43 1.37
C SER A 91 -8.54 16.05 -0.01
N SER A 92 -9.77 16.03 -0.52
CA SER A 92 -10.12 16.73 -1.76
C SER A 92 -9.62 18.18 -1.76
N GLU A 93 -9.03 18.60 -2.89
CA GLU A 93 -8.39 19.90 -3.13
C GLU A 93 -7.01 20.10 -2.47
N ASP A 94 -6.47 19.10 -1.77
CA ASP A 94 -5.08 19.14 -1.33
C ASP A 94 -4.13 18.93 -2.53
N CYS A 95 -3.19 19.87 -2.68
CA CYS A 95 -2.07 19.74 -3.58
C CYS A 95 -0.84 19.29 -2.80
N PHE A 96 -0.12 18.29 -3.31
CA PHE A 96 0.96 17.65 -2.57
C PHE A 96 2.20 17.39 -3.40
N ASN A 97 3.32 17.24 -2.70
CA ASN A 97 4.59 16.77 -3.25
C ASN A 97 4.97 15.44 -2.59
N GLU A 98 5.64 14.60 -3.37
CA GLU A 98 6.26 13.37 -2.88
C GLU A 98 7.78 13.54 -2.81
N TYR A 99 8.39 12.97 -1.79
CA TYR A 99 9.84 13.00 -1.59
C TYR A 99 10.34 11.62 -1.22
N ARG A 100 11.50 11.27 -1.76
CA ARG A 100 12.26 10.09 -1.37
C ARG A 100 13.57 10.53 -0.77
N LEU A 101 13.64 10.45 0.56
CA LEU A 101 14.83 10.76 1.32
C LEU A 101 15.74 9.54 1.36
N VAL A 102 17.02 9.76 1.10
CA VAL A 102 18.06 8.76 1.22
C VAL A 102 19.05 9.23 2.28
N ASP A 103 19.31 8.42 3.29
CA ASP A 103 20.42 8.66 4.21
C ASP A 103 21.72 8.22 3.54
N ASP A 104 22.59 9.16 3.19
CA ASP A 104 23.85 8.85 2.48
C ASP A 104 24.82 8.01 3.31
N ARG A 105 24.64 7.95 4.63
CA ARG A 105 25.53 7.26 5.58
C ARG A 105 25.07 5.84 5.84
N THR A 106 23.76 5.63 6.02
CA THR A 106 23.18 4.31 6.31
C THR A 106 22.61 3.62 5.08
N GLY A 107 22.25 4.39 4.04
CA GLY A 107 21.51 3.91 2.87
C GLY A 107 20.00 3.76 3.12
N ASP A 108 19.50 4.21 4.28
CA ASP A 108 18.09 4.10 4.61
C ASP A 108 17.25 5.00 3.70
N ILE A 109 16.10 4.48 3.27
CA ILE A 109 15.16 5.20 2.41
C ILE A 109 13.91 5.52 3.22
N SER A 110 13.42 6.75 3.09
CA SER A 110 12.16 7.19 3.70
C SER A 110 11.36 7.99 2.69
N ASP A 111 10.11 7.60 2.46
CA ASP A 111 9.19 8.35 1.62
C ASP A 111 8.40 9.32 2.49
N LEU A 112 8.26 10.56 2.03
CA LEU A 112 7.52 11.62 2.69
C LEU A 112 6.56 12.30 1.72
N THR A 113 5.48 12.82 2.27
CA THR A 113 4.51 13.60 1.52
C THR A 113 4.27 14.92 2.23
N THR A 114 4.11 15.99 1.46
CA THR A 114 3.78 17.30 2.01
C THR A 114 2.60 17.92 1.27
N ILE A 115 1.73 18.60 2.02
CA ILE A 115 0.68 19.45 1.46
C ILE A 115 1.27 20.85 1.21
N VAL A 116 1.02 21.39 0.03
CA VAL A 116 1.42 22.73 -0.41
C VAL A 116 0.23 23.51 -0.95
N ASP A 117 0.37 24.84 -1.02
CA ASP A 117 -0.61 25.69 -1.72
C ASP A 117 -0.62 25.34 -3.22
N CYS A 118 -1.78 25.02 -3.77
CA CYS A 118 -1.95 24.64 -5.19
C CYS A 118 -1.40 25.69 -6.18
N ARG A 119 -1.27 26.96 -5.79
CA ARG A 119 -0.67 28.00 -6.65
C ARG A 119 0.85 27.86 -6.78
N ARG A 120 1.48 27.02 -5.95
CA ARG A 120 2.89 26.64 -6.08
C ARG A 120 3.02 25.39 -6.96
N PRO A 121 4.18 25.20 -7.61
CA PRO A 121 4.49 23.95 -8.27
C PRO A 121 4.32 22.75 -7.32
N HIS A 122 3.57 21.75 -7.74
CA HIS A 122 3.30 20.55 -6.95
C HIS A 122 3.21 19.31 -7.84
N ASP A 123 3.41 18.13 -7.26
CA ASP A 123 3.48 16.90 -8.02
C ASP A 123 2.07 16.38 -8.38
N ALA A 124 1.11 16.52 -7.47
CA ALA A 124 -0.23 15.99 -7.63
C ALA A 124 -1.30 16.75 -6.83
N GLU A 125 -2.56 16.61 -7.25
CA GLU A 125 -3.73 17.20 -6.58
C GLU A 125 -4.83 16.16 -6.36
N ILE A 126 -5.32 16.04 -5.13
CA ILE A 126 -6.44 15.16 -4.80
C ILE A 126 -7.73 15.79 -5.34
N TYR A 127 -8.43 15.06 -6.22
CA TYR A 127 -9.68 15.55 -6.79
C TYR A 127 -10.93 14.91 -6.21
N GLY A 128 -10.80 13.72 -5.62
CA GLY A 128 -11.95 12.97 -5.16
C GLY A 128 -11.62 11.96 -4.08
N GLU A 129 -12.58 11.75 -3.20
CA GLU A 129 -12.53 10.74 -2.15
C GLU A 129 -13.82 9.92 -2.19
N TYR A 130 -13.68 8.60 -2.20
CA TYR A 130 -14.82 7.68 -2.27
C TYR A 130 -14.72 6.63 -1.17
N VAL A 131 -15.80 6.44 -0.42
CA VAL A 131 -15.85 5.44 0.67
C VAL A 131 -16.31 4.09 0.11
N HIS A 132 -15.61 3.02 0.45
CA HIS A 132 -15.99 1.67 0.06
C HIS A 132 -17.34 1.29 0.72
N PRO A 133 -18.28 0.66 -0.02
CA PRO A 133 -19.61 0.33 0.50
C PRO A 133 -19.65 -0.78 1.56
N ALA A 134 -18.50 -1.29 2.00
CA ALA A 134 -18.44 -2.34 2.99
C ALA A 134 -18.76 -1.76 4.37
N ILE A 135 -19.65 -2.42 5.10
CA ILE A 135 -20.04 -1.96 6.45
C ILE A 135 -18.89 -2.18 7.45
N ALA A 136 -18.97 -1.50 8.59
CA ALA A 136 -17.97 -1.63 9.64
C ALA A 136 -17.88 -3.08 10.14
N GLY A 137 -16.65 -3.62 10.15
CA GLY A 137 -16.36 -4.98 10.60
C GLY A 137 -16.29 -6.02 9.46
N GLU A 138 -16.67 -5.65 8.23
CA GLU A 138 -16.43 -6.51 7.06
C GLU A 138 -14.92 -6.68 6.84
N PRO A 139 -14.48 -7.90 6.48
CA PRO A 139 -13.06 -8.18 6.25
C PRO A 139 -12.54 -7.39 5.03
N PHE A 140 -11.23 -7.18 4.99
CA PHE A 140 -10.58 -6.56 3.84
C PHE A 140 -10.88 -7.39 2.57
N PRO A 141 -11.49 -6.80 1.52
CA PRO A 141 -11.91 -7.54 0.32
C PRO A 141 -10.77 -8.22 -0.46
N GLY A 142 -9.54 -7.80 -0.18
CA GLY A 142 -8.34 -8.21 -0.91
C GLY A 142 -7.84 -7.09 -1.80
N ARG A 143 -6.52 -7.03 -1.98
CA ARG A 143 -5.84 -5.93 -2.66
C ARG A 143 -6.37 -5.72 -4.07
N THR A 144 -6.51 -6.79 -4.85
CA THR A 144 -6.99 -6.72 -6.24
C THR A 144 -8.41 -6.14 -6.35
N GLU A 145 -9.31 -6.48 -5.43
CA GLU A 145 -10.68 -5.95 -5.45
C GLU A 145 -10.68 -4.46 -5.08
N ILE A 146 -9.90 -4.08 -4.06
CA ILE A 146 -9.75 -2.69 -3.65
C ILE A 146 -9.12 -1.84 -4.77
N GLU A 147 -8.07 -2.33 -5.44
CA GLU A 147 -7.43 -1.64 -6.57
C GLU A 147 -8.41 -1.46 -7.74
N ARG A 148 -9.16 -2.51 -8.09
CA ARG A 148 -10.17 -2.46 -9.15
C ARG A 148 -11.27 -1.45 -8.82
N TRP A 149 -11.84 -1.52 -7.63
CA TRP A 149 -12.89 -0.61 -7.18
C TRP A 149 -12.39 0.85 -7.15
N SER A 150 -11.18 1.07 -6.62
CA SER A 150 -10.53 2.38 -6.57
C SER A 150 -10.34 2.96 -7.96
N SER A 151 -9.82 2.17 -8.91
CA SER A 151 -9.61 2.59 -10.30
C SER A 151 -10.91 3.03 -10.97
N ILE A 152 -12.00 2.28 -10.77
CA ILE A 152 -13.32 2.63 -11.31
C ILE A 152 -13.80 3.96 -10.72
N LYS A 153 -13.71 4.13 -9.40
CA LYS A 153 -14.21 5.34 -8.72
C LYS A 153 -13.44 6.59 -9.11
N CYS A 154 -12.11 6.49 -9.16
CA CYS A 154 -11.27 7.58 -9.59
C CYS A 154 -11.56 7.96 -11.05
N PHE A 155 -11.60 6.98 -11.96
CA PHE A 155 -11.95 7.22 -13.36
C PHE A 155 -13.32 7.91 -13.53
N GLU A 156 -14.35 7.45 -12.81
CA GLU A 156 -15.69 8.07 -12.82
C GLU A 156 -15.67 9.54 -12.38
N GLY A 157 -14.84 9.89 -11.40
CA GLY A 157 -14.75 11.25 -10.86
C GLY A 157 -13.93 12.24 -11.68
N PHE A 158 -13.04 11.74 -12.54
CA PHE A 158 -12.04 12.56 -13.23
C PHE A 158 -12.66 13.71 -14.03
N LYS A 159 -13.65 13.40 -14.88
CA LYS A 159 -14.25 14.38 -15.80
C LYS A 159 -14.94 15.51 -15.05
N ASP A 160 -15.64 15.18 -13.96
CA ASP A 160 -16.37 16.15 -13.16
C ASP A 160 -15.43 17.14 -12.47
N PHE A 161 -14.21 16.69 -12.16
CA PHE A 161 -13.18 17.55 -11.60
C PHE A 161 -12.43 18.37 -12.65
N VAL A 162 -11.80 17.71 -13.64
CA VAL A 162 -10.92 18.37 -14.62
C VAL A 162 -11.72 19.17 -15.65
N GLY A 163 -12.91 18.70 -16.01
CA GLY A 163 -13.73 19.28 -17.08
C GLY A 163 -13.39 18.76 -18.48
N SER A 164 -12.47 17.80 -18.61
CA SER A 164 -12.13 17.08 -19.85
C SER A 164 -12.31 15.56 -19.68
N ASP A 165 -12.55 14.85 -20.77
CA ASP A 165 -12.53 13.38 -20.75
C ASP A 165 -11.08 12.91 -20.53
N TYR A 166 -10.87 11.91 -19.67
CA TYR A 166 -9.53 11.39 -19.33
C TYR A 166 -8.68 11.05 -20.57
N VAL A 167 -9.28 10.43 -21.58
CA VAL A 167 -8.59 10.05 -22.83
C VAL A 167 -8.15 11.23 -23.70
N LEU A 168 -8.64 12.43 -23.42
CA LEU A 168 -8.28 13.68 -24.11
C LEU A 168 -7.37 14.57 -23.28
N SER A 169 -7.10 14.17 -22.04
CA SER A 169 -6.36 14.95 -21.06
C SER A 169 -4.87 14.63 -21.08
N ASP A 170 -4.04 15.63 -20.80
CA ASP A 170 -2.60 15.48 -20.55
C ASP A 170 -2.29 15.03 -19.10
N LEU A 171 -3.30 15.03 -18.23
CA LEU A 171 -3.22 14.53 -16.85
C LEU A 171 -3.45 13.03 -16.76
N GLU A 172 -2.78 12.42 -15.79
CA GLU A 172 -2.95 11.02 -15.42
C GLU A 172 -3.64 10.87 -14.06
N ILE A 173 -4.25 9.70 -13.83
CA ILE A 173 -4.92 9.37 -12.57
C ILE A 173 -3.99 8.52 -11.70
N GLY A 174 -3.78 8.98 -10.47
CA GLY A 174 -3.26 8.17 -9.39
C GLY A 174 -4.32 7.88 -8.34
N LEU A 175 -4.06 6.84 -7.54
CA LEU A 175 -4.96 6.41 -6.47
C LEU A 175 -4.18 6.08 -5.20
N ILE A 176 -4.79 6.39 -4.06
CA ILE A 176 -4.34 6.01 -2.72
C ILE A 176 -5.45 5.11 -2.17
N PRO A 177 -5.35 3.78 -2.39
CA PRO A 177 -6.35 2.85 -1.91
C PRO A 177 -6.23 2.66 -0.39
N PRO A 178 -7.31 2.22 0.29
CA PRO A 178 -7.20 1.84 1.69
C PRO A 178 -6.28 0.62 1.84
N GLU A 179 -5.38 0.68 2.81
CA GLU A 179 -4.53 -0.45 3.18
C GLU A 179 -5.28 -1.44 4.08
N ARG A 180 -4.80 -2.69 4.11
CA ARG A 180 -5.41 -3.74 4.93
C ARG A 180 -5.37 -3.36 6.40
N GLU A 181 -4.23 -2.85 6.83
CA GLU A 181 -3.92 -2.52 8.21
C GLU A 181 -4.92 -1.49 8.73
N ASP A 182 -5.14 -0.40 7.98
CA ASP A 182 -6.11 0.64 8.31
C ASP A 182 -7.57 0.17 8.21
N TRP A 183 -7.86 -0.73 7.27
CA TRP A 183 -9.18 -1.32 7.10
C TRP A 183 -9.58 -2.19 8.29
N GLU A 184 -8.68 -3.06 8.75
CA GLU A 184 -8.93 -4.06 9.80
C GLU A 184 -9.13 -3.39 11.17
N ILE A 185 -8.44 -2.28 11.43
CA ILE A 185 -8.66 -1.45 12.64
C ILE A 185 -9.82 -0.45 12.49
N GLY A 186 -10.45 -0.41 11.30
CA GLY A 186 -11.66 0.35 11.02
C GLY A 186 -11.44 1.86 10.88
N LEU A 187 -10.21 2.31 10.62
CA LEU A 187 -9.86 3.73 10.51
C LEU A 187 -10.14 4.29 9.12
N TYR A 188 -9.80 3.54 8.06
CA TYR A 188 -9.86 4.07 6.70
C TYR A 188 -10.38 3.03 5.71
N ARG A 189 -11.45 3.39 4.98
CA ARG A 189 -12.05 2.61 3.89
C ARG A 189 -12.28 3.46 2.65
N THR A 190 -11.55 4.55 2.54
CA THR A 190 -11.71 5.53 1.48
C THR A 190 -10.59 5.36 0.48
N VAL A 191 -10.87 5.53 -0.81
CA VAL A 191 -9.84 5.79 -1.81
C VAL A 191 -9.73 7.29 -2.00
N ALA A 192 -8.51 7.83 -1.96
CA ALA A 192 -8.24 9.17 -2.44
C ALA A 192 -7.71 9.09 -3.89
N CYS A 193 -8.29 9.90 -4.77
CA CYS A 193 -7.98 9.95 -6.19
C CYS A 193 -7.27 11.26 -6.48
N TYR A 194 -6.14 11.21 -7.16
CA TYR A 194 -5.36 12.40 -7.51
C TYR A 194 -5.04 12.47 -8.99
N VAL A 195 -4.85 13.69 -9.48
CA VAL A 195 -4.32 13.96 -10.81
C VAL A 195 -2.86 14.38 -10.72
N PHE A 196 -2.07 14.03 -11.73
CA PHE A 196 -0.70 14.49 -11.90
C PHE A 196 -0.38 14.65 -13.39
N ALA A 197 0.66 15.42 -13.71
CA ALA A 197 1.15 15.55 -15.07
C ALA A 197 2.41 14.69 -15.26
N PRO A 198 2.43 13.71 -16.18
CA PRO A 198 3.61 12.90 -16.42
C PRO A 198 4.84 13.74 -16.79
N GLY A 199 5.92 13.58 -16.02
CA GLY A 199 7.19 14.26 -16.29
C GLY A 199 7.21 15.77 -16.03
N SER A 200 6.19 16.34 -15.40
CA SER A 200 6.17 17.76 -15.01
C SER A 200 5.39 17.99 -13.71
N GLN A 201 5.58 19.16 -13.10
CA GLN A 201 4.77 19.58 -11.95
C GLN A 201 3.55 20.36 -12.42
N LEU A 202 2.45 20.21 -11.68
CA LEU A 202 1.27 21.03 -11.81
C LEU A 202 1.51 22.42 -11.22
N SER A 203 0.72 23.40 -11.68
CA SER A 203 0.72 24.75 -11.14
C SER A 203 -0.69 25.33 -11.21
N GLY A 204 -1.24 25.72 -10.06
CA GLY A 204 -2.66 25.97 -9.90
C GLY A 204 -3.44 24.66 -9.71
N SER A 205 -4.70 24.79 -9.28
CA SER A 205 -5.62 23.65 -9.23
C SER A 205 -6.04 23.24 -10.65
N MET A 206 -6.15 21.94 -10.88
CA MET A 206 -6.64 21.32 -12.10
C MET A 206 -8.17 21.25 -12.15
N ARG A 207 -8.87 21.75 -11.12
CA ARG A 207 -10.34 21.86 -11.15
C ARG A 207 -10.77 22.75 -12.32
N GLY A 208 -11.51 22.17 -13.26
CA GLY A 208 -12.03 22.86 -14.44
C GLY A 208 -10.95 23.40 -15.39
N SER A 209 -9.73 22.86 -15.33
CA SER A 209 -8.64 23.26 -16.23
C SER A 209 -8.93 22.89 -17.69
N GLY A 210 -9.67 21.81 -17.92
CA GLY A 210 -10.02 21.30 -19.25
C GLY A 210 -8.83 20.81 -20.05
N ILE A 211 -7.68 20.57 -19.41
CA ILE A 211 -6.47 20.01 -20.02
C ILE A 211 -6.41 18.50 -19.91
#